data_AF-A0A6J2BXW3-F1
#
_entry.id   AF-A0A6J2BXW3-F1
#
_cell.length_a   1.000
_cell.length_b   1.000
_cell.length_c   1.000
_cell.angle_alpha   90.00
_cell.angle_beta   90.00
_cell.angle_gamma   90.00
#
_symmetry.space_group_name_H-M   'P 1'
#
loop_
_entity.id
_entity.type
_entity.pdbx_description
1 polymer ?
#
loop_
_entity_poly.entity_id
_entity_poly.type
_entity_poly.pdbx_seq_one_letter_code
_entity_poly.pdbx_strand_id
1 'polypeptide(L)'
;MSKPDYMNTSVQEPPLDYSFRSIHVIQDLTSEEPRTGLRPIRHSKSGKSLTQSLWLNNNVLNDLRDFSHVVSLLLEHPENLAWIDLSFNDLTSIDPDPYQRKSSYSMSWKLFPSVLYLHGNSIQRLGEVNKLAVLPRLRSLTLHGNPIEEEKGYRQYVLCTLPRITTFDFSGVTKADHASAEVWKRMNIKPKKVRIKQNAL
;
A
#
# COMPACT_ATOMS: atom_id res chain seq x y z
N MET A 1 -27.63 8.66 -19.63
CA MET A 1 -26.40 8.03 -19.10
C MET A 1 -25.37 9.14 -18.89
N SER A 2 -25.29 9.65 -17.67
CA SER A 2 -24.31 10.65 -17.26
C SER A 2 -22.91 10.05 -17.43
N LYS A 3 -22.03 10.73 -18.16
CA LYS A 3 -20.61 10.41 -18.18
C LYS A 3 -20.10 10.49 -16.73
N PRO A 4 -19.24 9.56 -16.28
CA PRO A 4 -18.54 9.75 -15.03
C PRO A 4 -17.72 11.04 -15.17
N ASP A 5 -18.01 12.02 -14.32
CA ASP A 5 -17.20 13.22 -14.18
C ASP A 5 -15.81 12.77 -13.70
N TYR A 6 -14.93 12.49 -14.65
CA TYR A 6 -13.50 12.54 -14.42
C TYR A 6 -13.18 14.03 -14.19
N MET A 7 -13.48 14.50 -12.99
CA MET A 7 -13.11 15.83 -12.54
C MET A 7 -11.62 15.98 -12.78
N ASN A 8 -11.28 17.10 -13.41
CA ASN A 8 -9.95 17.49 -13.79
C ASN A 8 -9.05 17.59 -12.55
N THR A 9 -8.48 16.46 -12.07
CA THR A 9 -7.53 16.39 -10.95
C THR A 9 -6.12 16.83 -11.37
N SER A 10 -5.99 17.71 -12.36
CA SER A 10 -4.69 18.13 -12.94
C SER A 10 -3.83 18.99 -12.02
N VAL A 11 -4.36 19.41 -10.86
CA VAL A 11 -3.55 20.03 -9.81
C VAL A 11 -3.27 18.94 -8.77
N GLN A 12 -2.05 18.39 -8.77
CA GLN A 12 -1.54 17.58 -7.66
C GLN A 12 -1.76 18.38 -6.38
N GLU A 13 -2.71 18.01 -5.53
CA GLU A 13 -2.87 18.63 -4.21
C GLU A 13 -1.72 18.24 -3.28
N PRO A 14 -1.39 19.07 -2.27
CA PRO A 14 -0.37 18.70 -1.31
C PRO A 14 -0.80 17.42 -0.57
N PRO A 15 0.14 16.64 -0.05
CA PRO A 15 -0.18 15.51 0.80
C PRO A 15 -0.90 15.98 2.07
N LEU A 16 -1.87 15.19 2.51
CA LEU A 16 -2.40 15.29 3.86
C LEU A 16 -1.34 14.74 4.81
N ASP A 17 -0.63 15.66 5.47
CA ASP A 17 0.62 15.38 6.16
C ASP A 17 0.39 15.18 7.68
N TYR A 18 0.37 13.92 8.12
CA TYR A 18 0.36 13.52 9.52
C TYR A 18 1.74 13.01 9.98
N SER A 19 2.82 13.38 9.30
CA SER A 19 4.16 12.94 9.69
C SER A 19 4.59 13.55 11.03
N PHE A 20 5.34 12.79 11.85
CA PHE A 20 5.84 13.28 13.16
C PHE A 20 4.75 13.79 14.11
N ARG A 21 3.53 13.26 14.03
CA ARG A 21 2.40 13.63 14.92
C ARG A 21 2.27 12.72 16.13
N SER A 22 3.16 11.74 16.28
CA SER A 22 3.05 10.69 17.32
C SER A 22 1.72 9.96 17.23
N ILE A 23 1.29 9.62 16.00
CA ILE A 23 0.08 8.82 15.76
C ILE A 23 0.34 7.38 16.24
N HIS A 24 -0.52 6.88 17.13
CA HIS A 24 -0.43 5.53 17.68
C HIS A 24 -1.43 4.58 17.02
N VAL A 25 -2.60 5.10 16.67
CA VAL A 25 -3.66 4.37 15.97
C VAL A 25 -4.27 5.23 14.87
N ILE A 26 -4.84 4.60 13.84
CA ILE A 26 -5.42 5.33 12.70
C ILE A 26 -6.57 6.27 13.12
N GLN A 27 -7.29 5.95 14.19
CA GLN A 27 -8.41 6.78 14.67
C GLN A 27 -7.95 8.16 15.16
N ASP A 28 -6.69 8.30 15.59
CA ASP A 28 -6.11 9.58 16.03
C ASP A 28 -6.15 10.64 14.92
N LEU A 29 -6.11 10.24 13.63
CA LEU A 29 -6.19 11.17 12.50
C LEU A 29 -7.51 11.97 12.47
N THR A 30 -8.56 11.53 13.17
CA THR A 30 -9.85 12.24 13.20
C THR A 30 -9.86 13.43 14.15
N SER A 31 -8.95 13.46 15.12
CA SER A 31 -8.80 14.53 16.11
C SER A 31 -7.51 15.32 15.95
N GLU A 32 -6.48 14.71 15.37
CA GLU A 32 -5.20 15.35 15.13
C GLU A 32 -5.26 16.34 13.97
N GLU A 33 -4.54 17.45 14.09
CA GLU A 33 -4.40 18.41 13.00
C GLU A 33 -3.23 18.00 12.09
N PRO A 34 -3.42 17.94 10.75
CA PRO A 34 -2.31 17.69 9.84
C PRO A 34 -1.32 18.86 9.85
N ARG A 35 -0.05 18.56 9.60
CA ARG A 35 0.99 19.57 9.42
C ARG A 35 0.68 20.46 8.23
N THR A 36 0.92 21.76 8.42
CA THR A 36 0.82 22.74 7.34
C THR A 36 2.10 22.73 6.51
N GLY A 37 2.01 22.25 5.28
CA GLY A 37 3.07 22.39 4.29
C GLY A 37 3.18 23.81 3.72
N LEU A 38 4.13 24.03 2.80
CA LEU A 38 4.32 25.32 2.10
C LEU A 38 3.08 25.76 1.30
N ARG A 39 2.26 24.80 0.86
CA ARG A 39 0.99 25.06 0.19
C ARG A 39 -0.14 24.39 0.99
N PRO A 40 -1.19 25.14 1.38
CA PRO A 40 -2.33 24.55 2.06
C PRO A 40 -3.10 23.61 1.13
N ILE A 41 -3.67 22.56 1.72
CA ILE A 41 -4.52 21.61 1.02
C ILE A 41 -5.89 22.26 0.79
N ARG A 42 -6.49 22.06 -0.39
CA ARG A 42 -7.88 22.47 -0.60
C ARG A 42 -8.85 21.50 0.07
N HIS A 43 -9.94 22.05 0.59
CA HIS A 43 -11.05 21.30 1.16
C HIS A 43 -12.30 21.47 0.30
N SER A 44 -13.14 20.44 0.26
CA SER A 44 -14.45 20.48 -0.38
C SER A 44 -15.45 21.27 0.49
N LYS A 45 -16.67 21.47 -0.02
CA LYS A 45 -17.76 22.09 0.76
C LYS A 45 -18.15 21.28 2.00
N SER A 46 -17.84 19.98 2.03
CA SER A 46 -18.09 19.11 3.18
C SER A 46 -16.99 19.19 4.24
N GLY A 47 -15.91 19.94 3.97
CA GLY A 47 -14.73 20.06 4.85
C GLY A 47 -13.67 18.98 4.61
N LYS A 48 -13.91 18.00 3.74
CA LYS A 48 -12.94 16.93 3.45
C LYS A 48 -11.82 17.39 2.53
N SER A 49 -10.63 16.83 2.71
CA SER A 49 -9.45 17.16 1.92
C SER A 49 -9.54 16.63 0.49
N LEU A 50 -9.13 17.46 -0.48
CA LEU A 50 -9.13 17.15 -1.91
C LEU A 50 -7.78 16.59 -2.38
N THR A 51 -7.15 15.70 -1.63
CA THR A 51 -5.82 15.14 -1.96
C THR A 51 -5.84 13.67 -2.35
N GLN A 52 -4.77 13.24 -3.01
CA GLN A 52 -4.49 11.85 -3.39
C GLN A 52 -3.26 11.31 -2.65
N SER A 53 -2.71 12.04 -1.69
CA SER A 53 -1.53 11.64 -0.94
C SER A 53 -1.78 11.76 0.56
N LEU A 54 -1.46 10.72 1.31
CA LEU A 54 -1.54 10.66 2.76
C LEU A 54 -0.17 10.29 3.32
N TRP A 55 0.41 11.16 4.12
CA TRP A 55 1.69 10.92 4.77
C TRP A 55 1.47 10.66 6.25
N LEU A 56 1.97 9.51 6.70
CA LEU A 56 1.87 8.99 8.06
C LEU A 56 3.25 8.55 8.57
N ASN A 57 4.32 9.01 7.93
CA ASN A 57 5.67 8.60 8.25
C ASN A 57 6.19 9.20 9.56
N ASN A 58 7.16 8.54 10.19
CA ASN A 58 7.73 8.95 11.47
C ASN A 58 6.66 9.05 12.58
N ASN A 59 5.87 7.99 12.72
CA ASN A 59 4.90 7.81 13.80
C ASN A 59 5.17 6.45 14.49
N VAL A 60 4.23 5.95 15.29
CA VAL A 60 4.37 4.70 16.08
C VAL A 60 3.24 3.72 15.78
N LEU A 61 2.75 3.73 14.53
CA LEU A 61 1.69 2.83 14.07
C LEU A 61 2.22 1.40 14.00
N ASN A 62 1.55 0.47 14.69
CA ASN A 62 1.86 -0.96 14.64
C ASN A 62 0.81 -1.80 13.86
N ASP A 63 -0.35 -1.21 13.57
CA ASP A 63 -1.39 -1.77 12.70
C ASP A 63 -2.13 -0.64 11.96
N LEU A 64 -2.96 -0.97 10.98
CA LEU A 64 -3.78 0.01 10.24
C LEU A 64 -5.28 -0.31 10.33
N ARG A 65 -5.76 -0.82 11.47
CA ARG A 65 -7.19 -1.10 11.67
C ARG A 65 -8.03 0.14 11.39
N ASP A 66 -9.21 -0.10 10.80
CA ASP A 66 -10.16 0.94 10.38
C ASP A 66 -9.61 1.96 9.38
N PHE A 67 -8.46 1.72 8.74
CA PHE A 67 -7.86 2.64 7.79
C PHE A 67 -8.83 3.13 6.71
N SER A 68 -9.56 2.21 6.07
CA SER A 68 -10.53 2.59 5.04
C SER A 68 -11.66 3.47 5.58
N HIS A 69 -12.12 3.22 6.80
CA HIS A 69 -13.16 4.03 7.43
C HIS A 69 -12.64 5.44 7.73
N VAL A 70 -11.50 5.55 8.43
CA VAL A 70 -10.92 6.85 8.78
C VAL A 70 -10.57 7.67 7.54
N VAL A 71 -9.95 7.05 6.52
CA VAL A 71 -9.63 7.75 5.27
C VAL A 71 -10.90 8.27 4.57
N SER A 72 -12.03 7.56 4.67
CA SER A 72 -13.31 8.03 4.13
C SER A 72 -13.90 9.23 4.87
N LEU A 73 -13.52 9.44 6.15
CA LEU A 73 -13.87 10.64 6.91
C LEU A 73 -13.00 11.83 6.50
N LEU A 74 -11.72 11.60 6.19
CA LEU A 74 -10.73 12.63 5.89
C LEU A 74 -10.78 13.14 4.45
N LEU A 75 -10.92 12.23 3.48
CA LEU A 75 -10.79 12.54 2.05
C LEU A 75 -12.14 12.61 1.36
N GLU A 76 -12.30 13.57 0.46
CA GLU A 76 -13.51 13.68 -0.37
C GLU A 76 -13.62 12.49 -1.34
N HIS A 77 -12.47 12.06 -1.88
CA HIS A 77 -12.35 10.97 -2.85
C HIS A 77 -11.33 9.92 -2.39
N PRO A 78 -11.62 9.13 -1.35
CA PRO A 78 -10.69 8.13 -0.82
C PRO A 78 -10.28 7.07 -1.86
N GLU A 79 -11.11 6.81 -2.85
CA GLU A 79 -10.85 5.92 -3.99
C GLU A 79 -9.75 6.41 -4.94
N ASN A 80 -9.40 7.70 -4.87
CA ASN A 80 -8.35 8.33 -5.67
C ASN A 80 -7.00 8.38 -4.95
N LEU A 81 -6.90 7.83 -3.73
CA LEU A 81 -5.66 7.79 -2.97
C LEU A 81 -4.57 7.05 -3.75
N ALA A 82 -3.53 7.78 -4.12
CA ALA A 82 -2.48 7.34 -5.02
C ALA A 82 -1.14 7.15 -4.31
N TRP A 83 -0.88 7.89 -3.23
CA TRP A 83 0.36 7.80 -2.45
C TRP A 83 0.05 7.68 -0.97
N ILE A 84 0.52 6.59 -0.36
CA ILE A 84 0.57 6.43 1.09
C ILE A 84 2.03 6.32 1.54
N ASP A 85 2.44 7.20 2.44
CA ASP A 85 3.74 7.09 3.12
C ASP A 85 3.54 6.60 4.56
N LEU A 86 3.94 5.37 4.83
CA LEU A 86 3.92 4.73 6.15
C LEU A 86 5.34 4.43 6.65
N SER A 87 6.36 5.07 6.07
CA SER A 87 7.74 4.83 6.46
C SER A 87 8.03 5.22 7.91
N PHE A 88 9.02 4.58 8.54
CA PHE A 88 9.41 4.89 9.92
C PHE A 88 8.22 4.80 10.90
N ASN A 89 7.63 3.61 10.96
CA ASN A 89 6.58 3.20 11.90
C ASN A 89 6.95 1.81 12.48
N ASP A 90 6.04 1.16 13.19
CA ASP A 90 6.25 -0.14 13.84
C ASP A 90 5.42 -1.28 13.18
N LEU A 91 5.05 -1.13 11.91
CA LEU A 91 4.17 -2.07 11.23
C LEU A 91 4.85 -3.44 11.08
N THR A 92 4.18 -4.50 11.53
CA THR A 92 4.65 -5.89 11.37
C THR A 92 3.98 -6.61 10.20
N SER A 93 2.91 -6.03 9.66
CA SER A 93 2.07 -6.59 8.61
C SER A 93 1.68 -5.52 7.60
N ILE A 94 1.60 -5.91 6.32
CA ILE A 94 1.18 -5.02 5.22
C ILE A 94 -0.36 -4.91 5.14
N ASP A 95 -1.08 -5.69 5.94
CA ASP A 95 -2.54 -5.74 5.95
C ASP A 95 -3.16 -4.63 6.80
N PRO A 96 -4.01 -3.74 6.22
CA PRO A 96 -4.76 -2.80 7.01
C PRO A 96 -5.97 -3.40 7.74
N ASP A 97 -6.44 -4.59 7.37
CA ASP A 97 -7.53 -5.22 8.11
C ASP A 97 -7.43 -6.76 8.09
N PRO A 98 -6.75 -7.36 9.09
CA PRO A 98 -6.62 -8.80 9.17
C PRO A 98 -7.96 -9.54 9.39
N TYR A 99 -9.04 -8.84 9.76
CA TYR A 99 -10.35 -9.39 10.16
C TYR A 99 -11.44 -9.26 9.09
N GLN A 100 -11.32 -8.35 8.12
CA GLN A 100 -12.31 -8.15 7.04
C GLN A 100 -12.29 -9.19 5.90
N ARG A 101 -11.43 -10.21 5.97
CA ARG A 101 -11.27 -11.24 4.92
C ARG A 101 -12.53 -12.07 4.60
N LYS A 102 -13.62 -11.89 5.35
CA LYS A 102 -14.88 -12.66 5.22
C LYS A 102 -16.14 -11.81 4.97
N SER A 103 -16.02 -10.48 4.91
CA SER A 103 -17.17 -9.60 4.70
C SER A 103 -17.28 -9.16 3.23
N SER A 104 -18.47 -9.32 2.64
CA SER A 104 -18.84 -8.83 1.31
C SER A 104 -18.83 -7.30 1.19
N TYR A 105 -18.45 -6.58 2.25
CA TYR A 105 -18.18 -5.14 2.29
C TYR A 105 -16.68 -4.81 2.29
N SER A 106 -15.85 -5.69 1.73
CA SER A 106 -14.43 -5.42 1.46
C SER A 106 -14.30 -4.20 0.52
N MET A 107 -14.24 -3.00 1.10
CA MET A 107 -13.84 -1.78 0.40
C MET A 107 -12.52 -2.08 -0.30
N SER A 108 -12.61 -2.12 -1.62
CA SER A 108 -11.74 -2.94 -2.44
C SER A 108 -10.38 -2.30 -2.53
N TRP A 109 -9.35 -2.98 -2.02
CA TRP A 109 -7.95 -2.77 -2.37
C TRP A 109 -7.69 -2.76 -3.89
N LYS A 110 -8.69 -3.08 -4.70
CA LYS A 110 -8.67 -2.96 -6.15
C LYS A 110 -8.49 -1.52 -6.66
N LEU A 111 -8.72 -0.48 -5.85
CA LEU A 111 -8.52 0.94 -6.22
C LEU A 111 -7.34 1.64 -5.51
N PHE A 112 -6.60 0.91 -4.66
CA PHE A 112 -5.53 1.39 -3.76
C PHE A 112 -4.21 1.82 -4.47
N PRO A 113 -3.20 2.36 -3.75
CA PRO A 113 -2.30 3.39 -4.25
C PRO A 113 -1.33 2.93 -5.35
N SER A 114 -0.82 3.88 -6.13
CA SER A 114 0.30 3.66 -7.06
C SER A 114 1.65 3.71 -6.36
N VAL A 115 1.76 4.42 -5.24
CA VAL A 115 2.98 4.58 -4.43
C VAL A 115 2.70 4.18 -2.98
N LEU A 116 3.45 3.22 -2.48
CA LEU A 116 3.35 2.75 -1.10
C LEU A 116 4.73 2.69 -0.47
N TYR A 117 4.97 3.53 0.52
CA TYR A 117 6.23 3.51 1.28
C TYR A 117 6.03 2.80 2.61
N LEU A 118 6.80 1.73 2.81
CA LEU A 118 6.77 0.89 4.02
C LEU A 118 8.18 0.66 4.59
N HIS A 119 9.20 1.36 4.09
CA HIS A 119 10.56 1.24 4.60
C HIS A 119 10.68 1.69 6.07
N GLY A 120 11.66 1.15 6.79
CA GLY A 120 11.83 1.45 8.22
C GLY A 120 10.64 1.04 9.08
N ASN A 121 10.11 -0.17 8.86
CA ASN A 121 9.07 -0.78 9.67
C ASN A 121 9.58 -2.13 10.24
N SER A 122 8.70 -2.93 10.82
CA SER A 122 9.01 -4.24 11.43
C SER A 122 8.47 -5.43 10.61
N ILE A 123 8.39 -5.31 9.28
CA ILE A 123 7.89 -6.37 8.40
C ILE A 123 8.97 -7.45 8.22
N GLN A 124 8.67 -8.68 8.62
CA GLN A 124 9.69 -9.74 8.65
C GLN A 124 9.56 -10.76 7.51
N ARG A 125 8.34 -11.07 7.07
CA ARG A 125 8.09 -12.24 6.22
C ARG A 125 7.86 -11.85 4.77
N LEU A 126 8.57 -12.53 3.85
CA LEU A 126 8.31 -12.44 2.39
C LEU A 126 6.83 -12.66 2.05
N GLY A 127 6.14 -13.55 2.80
CA GLY A 127 4.73 -13.85 2.60
C GLY A 127 3.79 -12.64 2.67
N GLU A 128 4.17 -11.57 3.37
CA GLU A 128 3.40 -10.32 3.47
C GLU A 128 3.22 -9.64 2.11
N VAL A 129 4.21 -9.76 1.22
CA VAL A 129 4.19 -9.17 -0.12
C VAL A 129 3.08 -9.76 -0.99
N ASN A 130 2.65 -11.00 -0.74
CA ASN A 130 1.54 -11.62 -1.48
C ASN A 130 0.23 -10.83 -1.32
N LYS A 131 0.05 -10.15 -0.19
CA LYS A 131 -1.13 -9.33 0.09
C LYS A 131 -1.22 -8.14 -0.87
N LEU A 132 -0.10 -7.69 -1.42
CA LEU A 132 -0.04 -6.57 -2.38
C LEU A 132 -0.35 -7.01 -3.83
N ALA A 133 -0.36 -8.31 -4.14
CA ALA A 133 -0.57 -8.81 -5.51
C ALA A 133 -1.95 -8.44 -6.09
N VAL A 134 -2.91 -8.19 -5.20
CA VAL A 134 -4.27 -7.77 -5.53
C VAL A 134 -4.39 -6.30 -5.92
N LEU A 135 -3.33 -5.50 -5.74
CA LEU A 135 -3.31 -4.09 -6.10
C LEU A 135 -2.93 -3.93 -7.59
N PRO A 136 -3.87 -3.56 -8.49
CA PRO A 136 -3.57 -3.46 -9.92
C PRO A 136 -2.76 -2.20 -10.28
N ARG A 137 -2.85 -1.16 -9.44
CA ARG A 137 -2.28 0.16 -9.67
C ARG A 137 -0.90 0.38 -9.03
N LEU A 138 -0.45 -0.50 -8.14
CA LEU A 138 0.84 -0.36 -7.47
C LEU A 138 1.98 -0.31 -8.49
N ARG A 139 2.84 0.72 -8.39
CA ARG A 139 4.00 0.97 -9.26
C ARG A 139 5.28 1.20 -8.48
N SER A 140 5.19 1.87 -7.33
CA SER A 140 6.34 2.15 -6.45
C SER A 140 6.10 1.53 -5.08
N LEU A 141 7.06 0.74 -4.63
CA LEU A 141 7.06 0.10 -3.31
C LEU A 141 8.42 0.27 -2.65
N THR A 142 8.44 0.58 -1.36
CA THR A 142 9.67 0.51 -0.55
C THR A 142 9.45 -0.35 0.67
N LEU A 143 10.43 -1.21 0.97
CA LEU A 143 10.42 -2.18 2.06
C LEU A 143 11.80 -2.30 2.74
N HIS A 144 12.87 -1.66 2.24
CA HIS A 144 14.17 -1.61 2.92
C HIS A 144 14.09 -1.08 4.36
N GLY A 145 15.09 -1.39 5.18
CA GLY A 145 15.07 -1.06 6.61
C GLY A 145 14.02 -1.83 7.41
N ASN A 146 13.44 -2.88 6.83
CA ASN A 146 12.63 -3.88 7.52
C ASN A 146 13.41 -5.20 7.60
N PRO A 147 13.16 -6.08 8.60
CA PRO A 147 13.86 -7.36 8.69
C PRO A 147 13.69 -8.28 7.46
N ILE A 148 12.62 -8.14 6.69
CA ILE A 148 12.40 -8.83 5.39
C ILE A 148 13.54 -8.61 4.39
N GLU A 149 14.32 -7.52 4.51
CA GLU A 149 15.45 -7.21 3.64
C GLU A 149 16.57 -8.26 3.73
N GLU A 150 16.71 -8.92 4.89
CA GLU A 150 17.74 -9.96 5.13
C GLU A 150 17.37 -11.32 4.52
N GLU A 151 16.13 -11.49 4.07
CA GLU A 151 15.64 -12.75 3.51
C GLU A 151 16.30 -13.07 2.16
N LYS A 152 16.71 -14.32 1.97
CA LYS A 152 17.34 -14.77 0.73
C LYS A 152 16.38 -14.63 -0.44
N GLY A 153 16.81 -13.90 -1.46
CA GLY A 153 16.00 -13.65 -2.64
C GLY A 153 14.92 -12.58 -2.44
N TYR A 154 15.04 -11.73 -1.41
CA TYR A 154 14.13 -10.62 -1.10
C TYR A 154 13.65 -9.86 -2.35
N ARG A 155 14.58 -9.28 -3.11
CA ARG A 155 14.25 -8.54 -4.33
C ARG A 155 13.55 -9.41 -5.37
N GLN A 156 14.06 -10.62 -5.63
CA GLN A 156 13.49 -11.54 -6.61
C GLN A 156 12.06 -11.96 -6.23
N TYR A 157 11.84 -12.30 -4.96
CA TYR A 157 10.52 -12.66 -4.44
C TYR A 157 9.51 -11.54 -4.66
N VAL A 158 9.88 -10.30 -4.30
CA VAL A 158 9.01 -9.13 -4.48
C VAL A 158 8.66 -8.93 -5.95
N LEU A 159 9.65 -8.93 -6.84
CA LEU A 159 9.45 -8.70 -8.26
C LEU A 159 8.66 -9.82 -8.96
N CYS A 160 8.81 -11.07 -8.52
CA CYS A 160 7.99 -12.18 -9.00
C CYS A 160 6.53 -12.10 -8.56
N THR A 161 6.32 -11.62 -7.33
CA THR A 161 4.99 -11.51 -6.72
C THR A 161 4.25 -10.31 -7.28
N LEU A 162 4.97 -9.22 -7.55
CA LEU A 162 4.45 -7.93 -8.00
C LEU A 162 5.05 -7.53 -9.35
N PRO A 163 4.75 -8.25 -10.45
CA PRO A 163 5.40 -8.02 -11.75
C PRO A 163 5.08 -6.67 -12.41
N ARG A 164 4.16 -5.88 -11.82
CA ARG A 164 3.73 -4.58 -12.33
C ARG A 164 4.46 -3.38 -11.71
N ILE A 165 5.29 -3.60 -10.67
CA ILE A 165 6.03 -2.50 -10.06
C ILE A 165 7.18 -2.05 -10.96
N THR A 166 7.37 -0.75 -11.06
CA THR A 166 8.40 -0.09 -11.88
C THR A 166 9.51 0.48 -11.01
N THR A 167 9.25 0.69 -9.72
CA THR A 167 10.22 1.18 -8.75
C THR A 167 10.12 0.32 -7.48
N PHE A 168 11.26 -0.16 -7.01
CA PHE A 168 11.37 -0.94 -5.79
C PHE A 168 12.58 -0.48 -4.98
N ASP A 169 12.36 -0.13 -3.72
CA ASP A 169 13.39 0.43 -2.82
C ASP A 169 14.14 1.62 -3.45
N PHE A 170 13.35 2.58 -3.94
CA PHE A 170 13.79 3.77 -4.67
C PHE A 170 14.63 3.52 -5.92
N SER A 171 14.82 2.25 -6.30
CA SER A 171 15.55 1.83 -7.48
C SER A 171 14.57 1.46 -8.60
N GLY A 172 14.86 1.92 -9.82
CA GLY A 172 14.10 1.50 -10.99
C GLY A 172 14.20 -0.01 -11.21
N VAL A 173 13.09 -0.63 -11.61
CA VAL A 173 13.03 -2.05 -11.97
C VAL A 173 13.27 -2.18 -13.47
N THR A 174 14.28 -2.95 -13.84
CA THR A 174 14.67 -3.17 -15.23
C THR A 174 14.11 -4.47 -15.80
N LYS A 175 14.20 -4.64 -17.12
CA LYS A 175 13.88 -5.92 -17.78
C LYS A 175 14.78 -7.06 -17.29
N ALA A 176 16.04 -6.76 -16.96
CA ALA A 176 16.98 -7.74 -16.44
C ALA A 176 16.58 -8.21 -15.03
N ASP A 177 16.10 -7.28 -14.18
CA ASP A 177 15.55 -7.64 -12.88
C ASP A 177 14.38 -8.62 -13.00
N HIS A 178 13.43 -8.36 -13.92
CA HIS A 178 12.30 -9.27 -14.16
C HIS A 178 12.74 -10.64 -14.67
N ALA A 179 13.72 -10.70 -15.58
CA ALA A 179 14.26 -11.96 -16.07
C ALA A 179 14.93 -12.77 -14.93
N SER A 180 15.72 -12.09 -14.10
CA SER A 180 16.37 -12.70 -12.93
C SER A 180 15.33 -13.24 -11.94
N ALA A 181 14.30 -12.45 -11.64
CA ALA A 181 13.21 -12.84 -10.78
C ALA A 181 12.49 -14.10 -11.33
N GLU A 182 12.13 -14.12 -12.62
CA GLU A 182 11.46 -15.27 -13.23
C GLU A 182 12.31 -16.56 -13.17
N VAL A 183 13.62 -16.48 -13.38
CA VAL A 183 14.54 -17.62 -13.18
C VAL A 183 14.54 -18.05 -11.72
N TRP A 184 14.66 -17.11 -10.79
CA TRP A 184 14.62 -17.39 -9.35
C TRP A 184 13.31 -18.09 -8.95
N LYS A 185 12.17 -17.66 -9.46
CA LYS A 185 10.85 -18.28 -9.21
C LYS A 185 10.82 -19.73 -9.67
N ARG A 186 11.33 -20.04 -10.87
CA ARG A 186 11.38 -21.43 -11.38
C ARG A 186 12.24 -22.34 -10.51
N MET A 187 13.33 -21.79 -9.96
CA MET A 187 14.26 -22.55 -9.13
C MET A 187 13.78 -22.73 -7.68
N ASN A 188 13.06 -21.75 -7.12
CA ASN A 188 12.76 -21.69 -5.68
C ASN A 188 11.29 -21.91 -5.33
N ILE A 189 10.36 -21.68 -6.26
CA ILE A 189 8.92 -21.86 -6.04
C ILE A 189 8.47 -23.16 -6.70
N LYS A 190 8.28 -24.21 -5.88
CA LYS A 190 7.79 -25.51 -6.39
C LYS A 190 6.38 -25.35 -6.96
N PRO A 191 6.08 -25.86 -8.18
CA PRO A 191 4.72 -25.86 -8.69
C PRO A 191 3.83 -26.68 -7.75
N LYS A 192 2.67 -26.13 -7.36
CA LYS A 192 1.66 -26.88 -6.59
C LYS A 192 1.25 -28.11 -7.41
N LYS A 193 1.53 -29.31 -6.91
CA LYS A 193 1.01 -30.55 -7.50
C LYS A 193 -0.52 -30.48 -7.48
N VAL A 194 -1.14 -30.39 -8.65
CA VAL A 194 -2.60 -30.51 -8.79
C VAL A 194 -2.95 -31.94 -8.38
N ARG A 195 -3.61 -32.09 -7.23
CA ARG A 195 -4.12 -33.37 -6.76
C ARG A 195 -5.35 -33.70 -7.62
N ILE A 196 -5.16 -34.41 -8.72
CA ILE A 196 -6.27 -34.96 -9.51
C ILE A 196 -6.99 -35.94 -8.59
N LYS A 197 -8.20 -35.58 -8.14
CA LYS A 197 -9.09 -36.54 -7.49
C LYS A 197 -9.50 -37.55 -8.56
N GLN A 198 -8.97 -38.76 -8.49
CA GLN A 198 -9.54 -39.90 -9.20
C GLN A 198 -10.93 -40.12 -8.59
N ASN A 199 -11.98 -39.81 -9.35
CA ASN A 199 -13.32 -40.25 -9.01
C ASN A 199 -13.34 -41.77 -9.14
N ALA A 200 -13.51 -42.46 -8.01
CA ALA A 200 -13.76 -43.89 -7.97
C ALA A 200 -15.14 -44.16 -8.60
N LEU A 201 -15.16 -45.12 -9.52
CA LEU A 201 -16.36 -45.72 -10.13
C LEU A 201 -17.18 -46.49 -9.09
#